data_AF-A0A3A0DI95-F1
#
_entry.id   AF-A0A3A0DI95-F1
#
_cell.length_a   1.000
_cell.length_b   1.000
_cell.length_c   1.000
_cell.angle_alpha   90.00
_cell.angle_beta   90.00
_cell.angle_gamma   90.00
#
_symmetry.space_group_name_H-M   'P 1'
#
loop_
_entity.id
_entity.type
_entity.pdbx_description
1 polymer ?
#
loop_
_entity_poly.entity_id
_entity_poly.type
_entity_poly.pdbx_seq_one_letter_code
_entity_poly.pdbx_strand_id
1 'polypeptide(L)'
;LGIYAMIEVGWFSFYTIALYGVWIPDAWWRRYFGPGRKHGGPIDEPESVAAGPHDYVVYFDTLCPICRKSRAWLQRLDWGGRLVFRDIHDRETMEREVPGVPYARALKEIIVATPGWHAGVGIRDSGFRGILNRVRRLFVGPKVLGGFEALRRTAWALPALWIALPILYIPLVPTVARFVYRAVARNRYRLAACHDGTCELHLRALSKANLDEEEIRRIVAQARRGRTL
;
A
#
# COMPACT_ATOMS: atom_id res chain seq x y z
N LEU A 1 -19.91 32.75 37.68
CA LEU A 1 -20.63 31.47 37.45
C LEU A 1 -21.63 31.49 36.28
N GLY A 2 -21.95 32.63 35.65
CA GLY A 2 -23.07 32.74 34.70
C GLY A 2 -22.80 32.46 33.21
N ILE A 3 -21.56 32.57 32.70
CA ILE A 3 -21.27 32.31 31.26
C ILE A 3 -20.95 30.83 30.98
N TYR A 4 -20.24 30.16 31.89
CA TYR A 4 -19.88 28.74 31.72
C TYR A 4 -21.06 27.77 31.91
N ALA A 5 -22.16 28.22 32.55
CA ALA A 5 -23.36 27.40 32.76
C ALA A 5 -24.33 27.42 31.55
N MET A 6 -24.23 28.40 30.64
CA MET A 6 -25.01 28.43 29.39
C MET A 6 -24.28 27.78 28.21
N ILE A 7 -23.00 27.42 28.36
CA ILE A 7 -22.35 26.48 27.45
C ILE A 7 -22.91 25.11 27.82
N GLU A 8 -24.13 24.81 27.35
CA GLU A 8 -24.50 23.42 27.16
C GLU A 8 -23.44 22.82 26.24
N VAL A 9 -22.47 22.13 26.85
CA VAL A 9 -21.33 21.50 26.18
C VAL A 9 -21.81 20.63 25.01
N GLY A 10 -23.04 20.11 25.09
CA GLY A 10 -23.73 19.41 24.01
C GLY A 10 -23.90 20.26 22.74
N TRP A 11 -24.43 21.49 22.81
CA TRP A 11 -24.70 22.31 21.63
C TRP A 11 -23.44 22.88 21.02
N PHE A 12 -22.47 23.33 21.82
CA PHE A 12 -21.19 23.77 21.28
C PHE A 12 -20.49 22.61 20.55
N SER A 13 -20.40 21.42 21.15
CA SER A 13 -19.84 20.24 20.48
C SER A 13 -20.65 19.80 19.27
N PHE A 14 -21.98 19.86 19.32
CA PHE A 14 -22.86 19.51 18.20
C PHE A 14 -22.70 20.48 17.04
N TYR A 15 -22.77 21.80 17.26
CA TYR A 15 -22.55 22.80 16.21
C TYR A 15 -21.13 22.72 15.67
N THR A 16 -20.13 22.49 16.53
CA THR A 16 -18.75 22.36 16.08
C THR A 16 -18.57 21.12 15.22
N ILE A 17 -19.19 19.98 15.53
CA ILE A 17 -19.12 18.74 14.73
C ILE A 17 -19.98 18.85 13.45
N ALA A 18 -21.21 19.36 13.57
CA ALA A 18 -22.17 19.45 12.47
C ALA A 18 -21.79 20.53 11.45
N LEU A 19 -21.22 21.65 11.91
CA LEU A 19 -20.74 22.74 11.04
C LEU A 19 -19.24 22.66 10.75
N TYR A 20 -18.50 21.69 11.30
CA TYR A 20 -17.07 21.51 11.01
C TYR A 20 -16.82 21.38 9.51
N GLY A 21 -17.73 20.71 8.81
CA GLY A 21 -17.62 20.51 7.37
C GLY A 21 -17.70 21.78 6.54
N VAL A 22 -18.25 22.88 7.09
CA VAL A 22 -18.29 24.20 6.44
C VAL A 22 -16.93 24.90 6.50
N TRP A 23 -16.15 24.66 7.56
CA TRP A 23 -14.81 25.25 7.75
C TRP A 23 -13.69 24.43 7.13
N ILE A 24 -13.96 23.16 6.81
CA ILE A 24 -13.04 22.31 6.07
C ILE A 24 -13.13 22.65 4.58
N PRO A 25 -12.04 23.09 3.93
CA PRO A 25 -12.03 23.40 2.50
C PRO A 25 -12.55 22.23 1.66
N ASP A 26 -13.29 22.52 0.59
CA ASP A 26 -13.76 21.54 -0.39
C ASP A 26 -12.63 20.62 -0.93
N ALA A 27 -11.41 21.16 -1.03
CA ALA A 27 -10.21 20.41 -1.36
C ALA A 27 -9.86 19.30 -0.35
N TRP A 28 -10.17 19.48 0.94
CA TRP A 28 -9.99 18.46 1.97
C TRP A 28 -11.05 17.36 1.85
N TRP A 29 -12.32 17.73 1.61
CA TRP A 29 -13.39 16.75 1.36
C TRP A 29 -13.10 15.92 0.10
N ARG A 30 -12.73 16.57 -1.01
CA ARG A 30 -12.30 15.87 -2.23
C ARG A 30 -11.03 15.04 -2.06
N ARG A 31 -10.17 15.39 -1.10
CA ARG A 31 -8.94 14.64 -0.79
C ARG A 31 -9.20 13.31 -0.08
N TYR A 32 -10.20 13.25 0.81
CA TYR A 32 -10.47 12.05 1.60
C TYR A 32 -11.67 11.24 1.12
N PHE A 33 -12.67 11.92 0.54
CA PHE A 33 -13.96 11.33 0.18
C PHE A 33 -14.38 11.61 -1.27
N GLY A 34 -13.57 12.34 -2.04
CA GLY A 34 -13.84 12.56 -3.45
C GLY A 34 -13.77 11.24 -4.25
N PRO A 35 -14.57 11.08 -5.31
CA PRO A 35 -14.51 9.91 -6.17
C PRO A 35 -13.14 9.88 -6.88
N GLY A 36 -12.22 9.08 -6.35
CA GLY A 36 -10.99 8.73 -7.05
C GLY A 36 -11.29 7.69 -8.10
N ARG A 37 -10.63 7.75 -9.27
CA ARG A 37 -10.56 6.57 -10.12
C ARG A 37 -9.82 5.50 -9.33
N LYS A 38 -10.45 4.33 -9.13
CA LYS A 38 -9.74 3.18 -8.58
C LYS A 38 -8.73 2.74 -9.62
N HIS A 39 -7.47 2.66 -9.21
CA HIS A 39 -6.40 2.09 -10.01
C HIS A 39 -6.19 0.64 -9.54
N GLY A 40 -6.00 -0.24 -10.50
CA GLY A 40 -5.99 -1.69 -10.31
C GLY A 40 -6.89 -2.39 -11.32
N GLY A 41 -6.34 -2.75 -12.47
CA GLY A 41 -6.92 -3.78 -13.34
C GLY A 41 -6.86 -5.18 -12.71
N PRO A 42 -7.28 -6.23 -13.44
CA PRO A 42 -7.04 -7.62 -13.08
C PRO A 42 -5.60 -7.84 -12.59
N ILE A 43 -5.41 -8.71 -11.60
CA ILE A 43 -4.10 -8.89 -10.91
C ILE A 43 -2.96 -9.28 -11.87
N ASP A 44 -3.32 -9.80 -13.05
CA ASP A 44 -2.40 -10.41 -14.01
C ASP A 44 -1.96 -9.48 -15.15
N GLU A 45 -2.51 -8.26 -15.24
CA GLU A 45 -2.12 -7.28 -16.26
C GLU A 45 -1.09 -6.27 -15.70
N PRO A 46 0.01 -6.01 -16.43
CA PRO A 46 0.93 -4.94 -16.08
C PRO A 46 0.21 -3.60 -16.28
N GLU A 47 -0.32 -3.04 -15.20
CA GLU A 47 -1.02 -1.78 -15.25
C GLU A 47 -0.03 -0.66 -15.60
N SER A 48 -0.06 -0.25 -16.87
CA SER A 48 0.59 0.97 -17.33
C SER A 48 0.11 2.11 -16.44
N VAL A 49 1.03 2.92 -15.94
CA VAL A 49 0.74 4.00 -14.98
C VAL A 49 -0.23 4.97 -15.63
N ALA A 50 -1.54 4.80 -15.43
CA ALA A 50 -2.49 5.81 -15.82
C ALA A 50 -2.20 7.02 -14.94
N ALA A 51 -1.89 8.16 -15.56
CA ALA A 51 -1.52 9.39 -14.87
C ALA A 51 -2.64 9.87 -13.93
N GLY A 52 -2.55 9.48 -12.66
CA GLY A 52 -3.48 9.82 -11.58
C GLY A 52 -2.74 10.34 -10.33
N PRO A 53 -3.42 11.05 -9.42
CA PRO A 53 -2.80 11.66 -8.24
C PRO A 53 -2.60 10.61 -7.13
N HIS A 54 -1.59 9.77 -7.30
CA HIS A 54 -1.25 8.73 -6.33
C HIS A 54 -0.26 9.22 -5.29
N ASP A 55 -0.50 8.84 -4.03
CA ASP A 55 0.39 9.18 -2.93
C ASP A 55 1.39 8.05 -2.65
N TYR A 56 1.00 6.78 -2.81
CA TYR A 56 1.81 5.63 -2.43
C TYR A 56 1.88 4.59 -3.54
N VAL A 57 3.08 4.04 -3.75
CA VAL A 57 3.28 2.86 -4.60
C VAL A 57 3.51 1.65 -3.68
N VAL A 58 2.74 0.60 -3.88
CA VAL A 58 2.72 -0.63 -3.08
C VAL A 58 3.18 -1.78 -3.96
N TYR A 59 4.36 -2.31 -3.68
CA TYR A 59 4.90 -3.48 -4.36
C TYR A 59 4.43 -4.75 -3.64
N PHE A 60 3.89 -5.69 -4.42
CA PHE A 60 3.36 -6.94 -3.92
C PHE A 60 3.75 -8.11 -4.83
N ASP A 61 3.67 -9.32 -4.29
CA ASP A 61 3.93 -10.55 -5.01
C ASP A 61 2.64 -11.07 -5.65
N THR A 62 2.56 -11.05 -6.99
CA THR A 62 1.39 -11.58 -7.72
C THR A 62 1.27 -13.10 -7.62
N LEU A 63 2.34 -13.82 -7.31
CA LEU A 63 2.33 -15.29 -7.21
C LEU A 63 1.84 -15.76 -5.85
N CYS A 64 2.02 -14.95 -4.81
CA CYS A 64 1.56 -15.26 -3.45
C CYS A 64 0.03 -15.06 -3.29
N PRO A 65 -0.75 -16.11 -2.96
CA PRO A 65 -2.20 -15.99 -2.81
C PRO A 65 -2.64 -15.07 -1.67
N ILE A 66 -1.89 -15.03 -0.56
CA ILE A 66 -2.15 -14.11 0.56
C ILE A 66 -1.91 -12.66 0.14
N CYS A 67 -0.84 -12.40 -0.62
CA CYS A 67 -0.54 -11.05 -1.13
C CYS A 67 -1.64 -10.59 -2.11
N ARG A 68 -2.10 -11.47 -3.01
CA ARG A 68 -3.23 -11.18 -3.91
C ARG A 68 -4.52 -10.85 -3.15
N LYS A 69 -4.89 -11.68 -2.16
CA LYS A 69 -6.08 -11.45 -1.33
C LYS A 69 -5.96 -10.12 -0.57
N SER A 70 -4.80 -9.84 -0.01
CA SER A 70 -4.50 -8.58 0.70
C SER A 70 -4.61 -7.37 -0.24
N ARG A 71 -4.03 -7.42 -1.46
CA ARG A 71 -4.18 -6.38 -2.48
C ARG A 71 -5.65 -6.12 -2.81
N ALA A 72 -6.41 -7.19 -3.08
CA ALA A 72 -7.83 -7.06 -3.44
C ALA A 72 -8.65 -6.37 -2.33
N TRP A 73 -8.33 -6.64 -1.05
CA TRP A 73 -8.92 -5.92 0.07
C TRP A 73 -8.49 -4.45 0.11
N LEU A 74 -7.20 -4.16 -0.01
CA LEU A 74 -6.70 -2.78 0.00
C LEU A 74 -7.29 -1.94 -1.14
N GLN A 75 -7.40 -2.51 -2.34
CA GLN A 75 -8.00 -1.85 -3.49
C GLN A 75 -9.51 -1.59 -3.30
N ARG A 76 -10.24 -2.49 -2.62
CA ARG A 76 -11.64 -2.25 -2.28
C ARG A 76 -11.79 -1.08 -1.31
N LEU A 77 -10.89 -0.98 -0.33
CA LEU A 77 -10.87 0.08 0.68
C LEU A 77 -10.30 1.41 0.17
N ASP A 78 -9.60 1.42 -0.96
CA ASP A 78 -9.01 2.63 -1.56
C ASP A 78 -10.05 3.43 -2.37
N TRP A 79 -10.97 4.06 -1.66
CA TRP A 79 -12.00 4.91 -2.27
C TRP A 79 -11.42 6.16 -2.96
N GLY A 80 -10.27 6.64 -2.46
CA GLY A 80 -9.61 7.84 -2.98
C GLY A 80 -8.60 7.58 -4.10
N GLY A 81 -8.38 6.32 -4.50
CA GLY A 81 -7.38 5.96 -5.53
C GLY A 81 -5.94 6.37 -5.15
N ARG A 82 -5.61 6.35 -3.85
CA ARG A 82 -4.34 6.88 -3.33
C ARG A 82 -3.19 5.88 -3.42
N LEU A 83 -3.49 4.60 -3.65
CA LEU A 83 -2.53 3.52 -3.79
C LEU A 83 -2.37 3.10 -5.26
N VAL A 84 -1.12 2.93 -5.69
CA VAL A 84 -0.75 2.21 -6.91
C VAL A 84 -0.19 0.87 -6.52
N PHE A 85 -0.60 -0.18 -7.22
CA PHE A 85 -0.08 -1.52 -6.99
C PHE A 85 0.92 -1.90 -8.08
N ARG A 86 2.09 -2.42 -7.70
CA ARG A 86 3.15 -2.88 -8.60
C ARG A 86 3.51 -4.33 -8.33
N ASP A 87 3.70 -5.10 -9.39
CA ASP A 87 4.25 -6.46 -9.28
C ASP A 87 5.76 -6.37 -9.02
N ILE A 88 6.25 -7.13 -8.03
CA ILE A 88 7.69 -7.24 -7.75
C ILE A 88 8.45 -8.03 -8.82
N HIS A 89 7.77 -8.90 -9.57
CA HIS A 89 8.41 -9.76 -10.58
C HIS A 89 8.86 -8.98 -11.83
N ASP A 90 8.42 -7.72 -11.99
CA ASP A 90 9.03 -6.78 -12.92
C ASP A 90 10.25 -6.11 -12.26
N ARG A 91 11.34 -6.89 -12.17
CA ARG A 91 12.55 -6.52 -11.42
C ARG A 91 13.16 -5.22 -11.92
N GLU A 92 13.28 -5.05 -13.23
CA GLU A 92 13.93 -3.88 -13.83
C GLU A 92 13.18 -2.60 -13.46
N THR A 93 11.85 -2.62 -13.60
CA THR A 93 11.00 -1.50 -13.19
C THR A 93 11.10 -1.25 -11.69
N MET A 94 11.06 -2.31 -10.86
CA MET A 94 11.11 -2.17 -9.41
C MET A 94 12.45 -1.60 -8.91
N GLU A 95 13.58 -2.14 -9.36
CA GLU A 95 14.92 -1.68 -8.94
C GLU A 95 15.22 -0.27 -9.45
N ARG A 96 14.65 0.11 -10.60
CA ARG A 96 14.72 1.47 -11.14
C ARG A 96 13.85 2.45 -10.36
N GLU A 97 12.62 2.07 -10.02
CA GLU A 97 11.68 2.91 -9.28
C GLU A 97 12.08 3.04 -7.80
N VAL A 98 12.74 2.03 -7.23
CA VAL A 98 13.14 1.96 -5.81
C VAL A 98 14.61 1.51 -5.61
N PRO A 99 15.62 2.30 -6.03
CA PRO A 99 17.03 2.01 -5.77
C PRO A 99 17.33 1.69 -4.30
N GLY A 100 18.13 0.64 -4.07
CA GLY A 100 18.56 0.23 -2.73
C GLY A 100 17.63 -0.76 -2.02
N VAL A 101 16.52 -1.17 -2.64
CA VAL A 101 15.75 -2.34 -2.17
C VAL A 101 16.07 -3.53 -3.05
N PRO A 102 16.83 -4.53 -2.56
CA PRO A 102 17.15 -5.70 -3.35
C PRO A 102 15.89 -6.54 -3.57
N TYR A 103 15.79 -7.18 -4.74
CA TYR A 103 14.68 -8.06 -5.10
C TYR A 103 14.40 -9.12 -4.01
N ALA A 104 15.44 -9.70 -3.42
CA ALA A 104 15.32 -10.68 -2.32
C ALA A 104 14.60 -10.13 -1.07
N ARG A 105 14.67 -8.82 -0.82
CA ARG A 105 13.91 -8.17 0.27
C ARG A 105 12.45 -8.00 -0.10
N ALA A 106 12.15 -7.54 -1.32
CA ALA A 106 10.78 -7.38 -1.79
C ALA A 106 10.04 -8.71 -1.94
N LEU A 107 10.77 -9.80 -2.19
CA LEU A 107 10.21 -11.15 -2.08
C LEU A 107 9.78 -11.49 -0.66
N LYS A 108 10.37 -10.93 0.40
CA LYS A 108 10.06 -11.32 1.79
C LYS A 108 8.94 -10.51 2.42
N GLU A 109 8.73 -9.27 1.99
CA GLU A 109 7.78 -8.36 2.62
C GLU A 109 7.11 -7.42 1.62
N ILE A 110 5.90 -6.95 1.95
CA ILE A 110 5.26 -5.86 1.20
C ILE A 110 6.13 -4.61 1.35
N ILE A 111 6.38 -3.95 0.21
CA ILE A 111 7.16 -2.72 0.15
C ILE A 111 6.25 -1.57 -0.25
N VAL A 112 6.35 -0.46 0.47
CA VAL A 112 5.60 0.76 0.19
C VAL A 112 6.55 1.94 0.04
N ALA A 113 6.48 2.60 -1.11
CA ALA A 113 7.21 3.81 -1.41
C ALA A 113 6.33 5.05 -1.12
N THR A 114 6.82 5.96 -0.29
CA THR A 114 6.09 7.17 0.13
C THR A 114 6.14 8.29 -0.92
N PRO A 115 5.25 9.31 -0.84
CA PRO A 115 5.32 10.52 -1.67
C PRO A 115 6.71 11.14 -1.57
N GLY A 116 7.49 11.05 -2.64
CA GLY A 116 8.90 11.47 -2.69
C GLY A 116 9.81 10.49 -3.42
N TRP A 117 9.51 9.18 -3.39
CA TRP A 117 10.18 8.17 -4.22
C TRP A 117 9.82 8.27 -5.71
N HIS A 118 8.73 8.98 -6.00
CA HIS A 118 8.06 9.05 -7.30
C HIS A 118 8.79 9.88 -8.38
N ALA A 119 10.08 10.20 -8.21
CA ALA A 119 10.81 11.00 -9.20
C ALA A 119 10.96 10.27 -10.57
N GLY A 120 10.84 8.93 -10.60
CA GLY A 120 10.86 8.13 -11.82
C GLY A 120 9.51 7.51 -12.24
N VAL A 121 8.49 7.60 -11.39
CA VAL A 121 7.14 7.10 -11.67
C VAL A 121 6.36 8.29 -12.22
N GLY A 122 5.89 8.25 -13.46
CA GLY A 122 5.24 9.36 -14.17
C GLY A 122 3.92 9.86 -13.56
N ILE A 123 3.95 10.36 -12.32
CA ILE A 123 2.81 10.90 -11.59
C ILE A 123 2.67 12.38 -11.97
N ARG A 124 1.53 12.72 -12.61
CA ARG A 124 1.19 14.11 -12.98
C ARG A 124 0.85 14.93 -11.73
N ASP A 125 1.84 15.65 -11.22
CA ASP A 125 1.69 16.66 -10.17
C ASP A 125 1.31 18.03 -10.78
N SER A 126 0.06 18.24 -11.18
CA SER A 126 -0.44 19.53 -11.69
C SER A 126 -1.15 20.39 -10.63
N GLY A 127 -1.07 21.71 -10.77
CA GLY A 127 -1.73 22.69 -9.90
C GLY A 127 -1.09 22.85 -8.52
N PHE A 128 -1.83 23.45 -7.57
CA PHE A 128 -1.36 23.73 -6.21
C PHE A 128 -0.85 22.48 -5.46
N ARG A 129 -1.45 21.31 -5.73
CA ARG A 129 -1.02 20.01 -5.17
C ARG A 129 0.39 19.63 -5.61
N GLY A 130 0.74 19.86 -6.88
CA GLY A 130 2.08 19.58 -7.38
C GLY A 130 3.13 20.49 -6.73
N ILE A 131 2.76 21.74 -6.44
CA ILE A 131 3.61 22.67 -5.68
C ILE A 131 3.81 22.17 -4.25
N LEU A 132 2.73 21.83 -3.53
CA LEU A 132 2.83 21.28 -2.18
C LEU A 132 3.63 19.97 -2.12
N ASN A 133 3.48 19.09 -3.11
CA ASN A 133 4.25 17.85 -3.20
C ASN A 133 5.74 18.11 -3.48
N ARG A 134 6.08 19.12 -4.29
CA ARG A 134 7.48 19.56 -4.47
C ARG A 134 8.06 20.16 -3.19
N VAL A 135 7.32 21.03 -2.50
CA VAL A 135 7.77 21.62 -1.23
C VAL A 135 7.94 20.53 -0.16
N ARG A 136 6.97 19.62 -0.04
CA ARG A 136 7.05 18.49 0.90
C ARG A 136 8.28 17.60 0.65
N ARG A 137 8.69 17.41 -0.61
CA ARG A 137 9.92 16.66 -0.96
C ARG A 137 11.19 17.30 -0.39
N LEU A 138 11.23 18.62 -0.23
CA LEU A 138 12.38 19.32 0.34
C LEU A 138 12.55 19.03 1.84
N PHE A 139 11.47 18.67 2.54
CA PHE A 139 11.46 18.46 3.99
C PHE A 139 11.29 16.99 4.42
N VAL A 140 10.64 16.16 3.60
CA VAL A 140 10.40 14.74 3.86
C VAL A 140 11.01 13.94 2.73
N GLY A 141 12.22 13.42 2.98
CA GLY A 141 12.93 12.58 2.02
C GLY A 141 12.15 11.30 1.66
N PRO A 142 12.44 10.72 0.48
CA PRO A 142 11.82 9.48 0.03
C PRO A 142 12.07 8.34 1.03
N LYS A 143 11.00 7.73 1.56
CA LYS A 143 11.09 6.55 2.43
C LYS A 143 10.51 5.31 1.78
N VAL A 144 11.25 4.21 1.85
CA VAL A 144 10.75 2.88 1.53
C VAL A 144 10.50 2.13 2.82
N LEU A 145 9.27 1.69 2.99
CA LEU A 145 8.82 1.00 4.19
C LEU A 145 8.53 -0.45 3.84
N GLY A 146 8.89 -1.35 4.74
CA GLY A 146 8.68 -2.78 4.59
C GLY A 146 7.80 -3.33 5.70
N GLY A 147 7.08 -4.40 5.37
CA GLY A 147 6.38 -5.22 6.34
C GLY A 147 5.30 -4.50 7.15
N PHE A 148 5.34 -4.60 8.48
CA PHE A 148 4.35 -3.94 9.33
C PHE A 148 4.39 -2.40 9.20
N GLU A 149 5.56 -1.83 8.90
CA GLU A 149 5.67 -0.39 8.73
C GLU A 149 5.00 0.10 7.44
N ALA A 150 5.13 -0.69 6.37
CA ALA A 150 4.35 -0.50 5.15
C ALA A 150 2.85 -0.53 5.45
N LEU A 151 2.39 -1.51 6.24
CA LEU A 151 0.98 -1.63 6.63
C LEU A 151 0.49 -0.38 7.38
N ARG A 152 1.22 0.09 8.41
CA ARG A 152 0.88 1.31 9.14
C ARG A 152 0.80 2.51 8.22
N ARG A 153 1.76 2.65 7.31
CA ARG A 153 1.79 3.78 6.38
C ARG A 153 0.63 3.75 5.40
N THR A 154 0.27 2.57 4.90
CA THR A 154 -0.89 2.37 4.01
C THR A 154 -2.21 2.62 4.74
N ALA A 155 -2.31 2.27 6.04
CA ALA A 155 -3.52 2.53 6.82
C ALA A 155 -3.88 4.04 6.89
N TRP A 156 -2.89 4.93 6.94
CA TRP A 156 -3.13 6.38 6.83
C TRP A 156 -3.67 6.82 5.46
N ALA A 157 -3.46 6.04 4.40
CA ALA A 157 -3.99 6.33 3.08
C ALA A 157 -5.49 6.01 2.97
N LEU A 158 -5.96 5.03 3.75
CA LEU A 158 -7.28 4.41 3.64
C LEU A 158 -8.19 4.84 4.80
N PRO A 159 -9.20 5.71 4.60
CA PRO A 159 -10.08 6.17 5.68
C PRO A 159 -10.74 5.04 6.47
N ALA A 160 -11.11 3.95 5.79
CA ALA A 160 -11.69 2.77 6.42
C ALA A 160 -10.76 2.12 7.47
N LEU A 161 -9.43 2.25 7.32
CA LEU A 161 -8.46 1.71 8.28
C LEU A 161 -8.13 2.66 9.43
N TRP A 162 -8.70 3.87 9.47
CA TRP A 162 -8.40 4.84 10.53
C TRP A 162 -8.88 4.41 11.90
N ILE A 163 -9.97 3.64 11.96
CA ILE A 163 -10.47 3.03 13.21
C ILE A 163 -9.40 2.10 13.81
N ALA A 164 -8.59 1.45 12.97
CA ALA A 164 -7.50 0.59 13.43
C ALA A 164 -6.22 1.36 13.78
N LEU A 165 -6.05 2.62 13.36
CA LEU A 165 -4.82 3.40 13.59
C LEU A 165 -4.47 3.55 15.08
N PRO A 166 -5.39 3.91 16.00
CA PRO A 166 -5.05 4.01 17.42
C PRO A 166 -4.42 2.72 17.94
N ILE A 167 -5.02 1.58 17.61
CA ILE A 167 -4.54 0.24 18.01
C ILE A 167 -3.14 -0.02 17.44
N LEU A 168 -2.92 0.26 16.15
CA LEU A 168 -1.65 0.02 15.47
C LEU A 168 -0.45 0.82 16.03
N TYR A 169 -0.71 1.88 16.82
CA TYR A 169 0.31 2.77 17.38
C TYR A 169 0.44 2.67 18.91
N ILE A 170 -0.34 1.83 19.59
CA ILE A 170 -0.17 1.55 21.03
C ILE A 170 1.25 1.01 21.27
N PRO A 171 2.02 1.47 22.28
CA PRO A 171 3.45 1.17 22.45
C PRO A 171 3.85 -0.33 22.51
N LEU A 172 2.91 -1.26 22.69
CA LEU A 172 3.15 -2.71 22.66
C LEU A 172 2.79 -3.36 21.31
N VAL A 173 1.80 -2.82 20.60
CA VAL A 173 1.24 -3.43 19.39
C VAL A 173 2.27 -3.54 18.27
N PRO A 174 3.13 -2.55 17.96
CA PRO A 174 4.15 -2.70 16.92
C PRO A 174 5.11 -3.86 17.15
N THR A 175 5.40 -4.23 18.39
CA THR A 175 6.30 -5.35 18.70
C THR A 175 5.61 -6.68 18.39
N VAL A 176 4.39 -6.85 18.89
CA VAL A 176 3.57 -8.05 18.63
C VAL A 176 3.25 -8.17 17.15
N ALA A 177 2.80 -7.08 16.52
CA ALA A 177 2.41 -7.06 15.11
C ALA A 177 3.59 -7.32 14.17
N ARG A 178 4.81 -6.83 14.48
CA ARG A 178 6.01 -7.19 13.70
C ARG A 178 6.32 -8.69 13.80
N PHE A 179 6.16 -9.28 14.98
CA PHE A 179 6.36 -10.71 15.17
C PHE A 179 5.33 -11.52 14.37
N VAL A 180 4.04 -11.21 14.53
CA VAL A 180 2.94 -11.85 13.80
C VAL A 180 3.11 -11.67 12.30
N TYR A 181 3.41 -10.45 11.84
CA TYR A 181 3.66 -10.18 10.43
C TYR A 181 4.78 -11.05 9.87
N ARG A 182 5.91 -11.16 10.58
CA ARG A 182 7.03 -12.02 10.15
C ARG A 182 6.63 -13.50 10.13
N ALA A 183 5.87 -13.96 11.11
CA ALA A 183 5.38 -15.34 11.14
C ALA A 183 4.45 -15.61 9.94
N VAL A 184 3.52 -14.71 9.63
CA VAL A 184 2.64 -14.81 8.46
C VAL A 184 3.44 -14.74 7.18
N ALA A 185 4.36 -13.78 7.02
CA ALA A 185 5.16 -13.62 5.82
C ALA A 185 6.04 -14.84 5.52
N ARG A 186 6.66 -15.45 6.55
CA ARG A 186 7.42 -16.69 6.40
C ARG A 186 6.55 -17.89 6.02
N ASN A 187 5.33 -17.96 6.56
CA ASN A 187 4.42 -19.07 6.32
C ASN A 187 3.41 -18.78 5.21
N ARG A 188 3.51 -17.66 4.48
CA ARG A 188 2.41 -17.15 3.63
C ARG A 188 1.98 -18.12 2.54
N TYR A 189 2.94 -18.92 2.09
CA TYR A 189 2.75 -19.93 1.07
C TYR A 189 2.18 -21.25 1.61
N ARG A 190 2.45 -21.57 2.87
CA ARG A 190 1.84 -22.70 3.58
C ARG A 190 0.43 -22.39 4.06
N LEU A 191 0.19 -21.13 4.44
CA LEU A 191 -1.11 -20.63 4.93
C LEU A 191 -2.13 -20.42 3.81
N ALA A 192 -1.66 -20.21 2.58
CA ALA A 192 -2.52 -20.27 1.41
C ALA A 192 -2.70 -21.75 1.04
N ALA A 193 -3.89 -22.29 1.30
CA ALA A 193 -4.33 -23.54 0.68
C ALA A 193 -4.41 -23.30 -0.85
N CYS A 194 -3.28 -23.45 -1.55
CA CYS A 194 -3.24 -23.36 -3.00
C CYS A 194 -3.75 -24.70 -3.54
N HIS A 195 -4.85 -24.67 -4.30
CA HIS A 195 -5.53 -25.87 -4.77
C HIS A 195 -4.78 -26.63 -5.87
N ASP A 196 -3.79 -25.98 -6.50
CA ASP A 196 -3.04 -26.57 -7.60
C ASP A 196 -1.54 -26.66 -7.22
N GLY A 197 -0.98 -27.87 -7.25
CA GLY A 197 0.40 -28.20 -6.87
C GLY A 197 1.50 -27.43 -7.62
N THR A 198 1.13 -26.65 -8.64
CA THR A 198 1.98 -25.66 -9.33
C THR A 198 2.50 -24.57 -8.39
N CYS A 199 1.68 -24.15 -7.41
CA CYS A 199 2.13 -23.26 -6.34
C CYS A 199 3.26 -23.91 -5.52
N GLU A 200 3.06 -25.11 -4.99
CA GLU A 200 4.01 -25.72 -4.05
C GLU A 200 5.39 -25.98 -4.69
N LEU A 201 5.40 -26.40 -5.97
CA LEU A 201 6.64 -26.62 -6.73
C LEU A 201 7.40 -25.30 -6.96
N HIS A 202 6.70 -24.24 -7.39
CA HIS A 202 7.25 -22.90 -7.59
C HIS A 202 7.87 -22.34 -6.29
N LEU A 203 7.26 -22.64 -5.15
CA LEU A 203 7.66 -22.14 -3.84
C LEU A 203 8.82 -22.91 -3.23
N ARG A 204 8.86 -24.23 -3.41
CA ARG A 204 10.04 -25.03 -3.07
C ARG A 204 11.25 -24.58 -3.87
N ALA A 205 11.05 -24.27 -5.16
CA ALA A 205 12.10 -23.73 -6.01
C ALA A 205 12.61 -22.38 -5.44
N LEU A 206 11.75 -21.37 -5.26
CA LEU A 206 12.17 -20.06 -4.73
C LEU A 206 12.73 -20.09 -3.29
N SER A 207 12.33 -21.07 -2.47
CA SER A 207 12.80 -21.21 -1.09
C SER A 207 14.21 -21.81 -0.95
N LYS A 208 14.66 -22.60 -1.95
CA LYS A 208 16.02 -23.12 -2.00
C LYS A 208 16.91 -21.96 -2.45
N ALA A 209 17.62 -21.37 -1.50
CA ALA A 209 18.21 -20.04 -1.56
C ALA A 209 19.32 -19.78 -2.61
N ASN A 210 19.46 -20.57 -3.67
CA ASN A 210 20.49 -20.41 -4.71
C ASN A 210 19.94 -20.73 -6.12
N LEU A 211 18.75 -20.26 -6.48
CA LEU A 211 18.31 -20.33 -7.87
C LEU A 211 18.95 -19.20 -8.67
N ASP A 212 19.44 -19.55 -9.86
CA ASP A 212 19.88 -18.57 -10.83
C ASP A 212 18.70 -17.69 -11.28
N GLU A 213 19.00 -16.43 -11.61
CA GLU A 213 18.01 -15.42 -11.93
C GLU A 213 17.18 -15.79 -13.16
N GLU A 214 17.81 -16.47 -14.12
CA GLU A 214 17.15 -16.95 -15.33
C GLU A 214 16.14 -18.07 -15.02
N GLU A 215 16.46 -18.91 -14.04
CA GLU A 215 15.59 -19.99 -13.59
C GLU A 215 14.37 -19.42 -12.86
N ILE A 216 14.55 -18.39 -12.02
CA ILE A 216 13.44 -17.63 -11.41
C ILE A 216 12.51 -17.10 -12.51
N ARG A 217 13.04 -16.43 -13.54
CA ARG A 217 12.22 -15.88 -14.64
C ARG A 217 11.42 -16.97 -15.36
N ARG A 218 12.05 -18.12 -15.66
CA ARG A 218 11.38 -19.26 -16.31
C ARG A 218 10.25 -19.81 -15.43
N ILE A 219 10.50 -20.01 -14.14
CA ILE A 219 9.52 -20.54 -13.19
C ILE A 219 8.35 -19.55 -12.98
N VAL A 220 8.63 -18.24 -12.91
CA VAL A 220 7.60 -17.18 -12.87
C VAL A 220 6.77 -17.17 -14.17
N ALA A 221 7.41 -17.28 -15.33
CA ALA A 221 6.73 -17.31 -16.62
C ALA A 221 5.85 -18.56 -16.81
N GLN A 222 6.30 -19.73 -16.32
CA GLN A 222 5.49 -20.95 -16.29
C GLN A 222 4.28 -20.81 -15.34
N ALA A 223 4.49 -20.24 -14.14
CA ALA A 223 3.41 -19.98 -13.18
C ALA A 223 2.40 -18.94 -13.67
N ARG A 224 2.81 -17.98 -14.50
CA ARG A 224 1.90 -17.06 -15.21
C ARG A 224 1.06 -17.82 -16.26
N ARG A 225 1.69 -18.68 -17.08
CA ARG A 225 1.01 -19.47 -18.12
C ARG A 225 -0.01 -20.47 -17.58
N GLY A 226 0.31 -21.14 -16.47
CA GLY A 226 -0.62 -22.08 -15.82
C GLY A 226 -1.83 -21.41 -15.15
N ARG A 227 -1.89 -20.07 -15.10
CA ARG A 227 -3.03 -19.30 -14.57
C ARG A 227 -3.97 -18.76 -15.66
N THR A 228 -3.49 -18.66 -16.90
CA THR A 228 -4.28 -18.19 -18.05
C THR A 228 -5.07 -19.30 -18.75
N LEU A 229 -4.83 -20.56 -18.36
CA LEU A 229 -5.58 -21.75 -18.78
C LEU A 229 -6.60 -22.11 -17.70
#